data_AF-A0AA88QYI8-F1
#
_entry.id   AF-A0AA88QYI8-F1
#
_cell.length_a   1.000
_cell.length_b   1.000
_cell.length_c   1.000
_cell.angle_alpha   90.00
_cell.angle_beta   90.00
_cell.angle_gamma   90.00
#
_symmetry.space_group_name_H-M   'P 1'
#
loop_
_entity.id
_entity.type
_entity.pdbx_description
1 polymer ?
#
loop_
_entity_poly.entity_id
_entity_poly.type
_entity_poly.pdbx_seq_one_letter_code
_entity_poly.pdbx_strand_id
1 'polypeptide(L)'
;MEESENTVGDDNAQNNEMEDESIDKEVKVLGGQEVNTPEYAVKNDDILANYGGNNYFENCILGILLVLALASEARVPKNGAFVRTNGAHFVLNGSPFLFNGFNSYWLMDVASDPTQRFKVTQVLRDAAAAGLSVCRTWAFSDGGGRALQISPGTYDERVFQLSYLPFLLNYGGRNEMQGLDFAISEARKYGVRLILSFVNNYNDYGGRAQYVQWARNAGVQISNDDDFFTNSVLQGYYKNHIQKVITRFNTITRVAYKDDPTIMAWELMNEPRCQVDYSGRTINVSINSKYITILDGWVQEMATYVKSMDQKHLLEIGMEGFYGDTMPERKQINPGYQVGTDFISNNLIKEIDFATIHAYPDIW
;
A
#
# COMPACT_ATOMS: atom_id res chain seq x y z
N MET A 1 52.94 -19.15 -8.23
CA MET A 1 52.91 -20.54 -8.72
C MET A 1 51.48 -20.75 -9.16
N GLU A 2 51.16 -20.24 -10.36
CA GLU A 2 51.27 -20.94 -11.67
C GLU A 2 49.89 -21.56 -11.98
N GLU A 3 49.27 -21.42 -13.14
CA GLU A 3 49.52 -20.61 -14.34
C GLU A 3 48.34 -20.84 -15.32
N SER A 4 48.00 -19.82 -16.12
CA SER A 4 47.62 -19.88 -17.56
C SER A 4 46.34 -20.62 -18.03
N GLU A 5 45.61 -20.26 -19.09
CA GLU A 5 45.68 -19.17 -20.09
C GLU A 5 44.39 -19.15 -20.96
N ASN A 6 43.99 -17.93 -21.35
CA ASN A 6 43.54 -17.43 -22.67
C ASN A 6 42.66 -18.25 -23.64
N THR A 7 41.63 -17.59 -24.20
CA THR A 7 41.72 -17.00 -25.57
C THR A 7 40.57 -16.05 -25.91
N VAL A 8 40.95 -15.00 -26.63
CA VAL A 8 40.16 -13.94 -27.30
C VAL A 8 39.89 -14.37 -28.75
N GLY A 9 38.79 -13.90 -29.34
CA GLY A 9 38.53 -13.98 -30.79
C GLY A 9 37.39 -13.04 -31.21
N ASP A 10 37.75 -12.06 -32.03
CA ASP A 10 37.01 -10.88 -32.49
C ASP A 10 36.20 -11.14 -33.79
N ASP A 11 35.50 -10.10 -34.25
CA ASP A 11 35.02 -9.81 -35.62
C ASP A 11 33.70 -10.46 -36.12
N ASN A 12 32.66 -9.64 -36.33
CA ASN A 12 32.50 -8.88 -37.59
C ASN A 12 31.20 -8.07 -37.65
N ALA A 13 31.35 -6.80 -38.01
CA ALA A 13 30.28 -5.92 -38.46
C ALA A 13 29.85 -6.27 -39.89
N GLN A 14 28.54 -6.24 -40.16
CA GLN A 14 28.04 -5.98 -41.52
C GLN A 14 26.84 -5.04 -41.46
N ASN A 15 27.07 -3.87 -42.07
CA ASN A 15 26.07 -2.94 -42.57
C ASN A 15 25.14 -3.65 -43.56
N ASN A 16 23.86 -3.29 -43.55
CA ASN A 16 23.03 -3.25 -44.75
C ASN A 16 22.00 -2.12 -44.60
N GLU A 17 22.25 -1.04 -45.34
CA GLU A 17 21.26 -0.05 -45.77
C GLU A 17 20.42 -0.60 -46.93
N MET A 18 19.34 0.12 -47.26
CA MET A 18 18.33 -0.07 -48.32
C MET A 18 17.19 -1.03 -47.93
N GLU A 19 15.90 -0.68 -48.06
CA GLU A 19 15.26 0.11 -49.10
C GLU A 19 13.93 0.74 -48.62
N ASP A 20 13.63 1.88 -49.22
CA ASP A 20 12.45 2.73 -49.10
C ASP A 20 11.33 2.19 -50.01
N GLU A 21 10.11 1.99 -49.49
CA GLU A 21 8.92 1.81 -50.34
C GLU A 21 7.79 2.73 -49.86
N SER A 22 7.76 3.91 -50.48
CA SER A 22 6.60 4.78 -50.59
C SER A 22 5.48 4.12 -51.39
N ILE A 23 4.24 4.13 -50.88
CA ILE A 23 3.03 3.95 -51.70
C ILE A 23 2.17 5.20 -51.56
N ASP A 24 2.34 6.09 -52.53
CA ASP A 24 1.38 7.10 -52.94
C ASP A 24 0.31 6.45 -53.84
N LYS A 25 -0.99 6.59 -53.52
CA LYS A 25 -2.07 6.59 -54.52
C LYS A 25 -3.26 7.46 -54.11
N GLU A 26 -3.27 8.62 -54.76
CA GLU A 26 -4.40 9.27 -55.44
C GLU A 26 -5.68 9.64 -54.68
N VAL A 27 -5.74 10.93 -54.39
CA VAL A 27 -6.93 11.77 -54.31
C VAL A 27 -7.71 11.73 -55.64
N LYS A 28 -9.02 11.46 -55.58
CA LYS A 28 -9.96 11.80 -56.66
C LYS A 28 -11.05 12.73 -56.12
N VAL A 29 -10.96 13.99 -56.55
CA VAL A 29 -11.98 15.03 -56.41
C VAL A 29 -12.99 14.89 -57.55
N LEU A 30 -14.27 14.79 -57.21
CA LEU A 30 -15.42 15.13 -58.06
C LEU A 30 -16.32 15.98 -57.15
N GLY A 31 -16.49 17.28 -57.34
CA GLY A 31 -17.18 17.87 -58.49
C GLY A 31 -18.65 18.02 -58.10
N GLY A 32 -19.03 19.19 -57.58
CA GLY A 32 -20.32 19.43 -56.93
C GLY A 32 -21.52 19.57 -57.87
N GLN A 33 -22.71 19.57 -57.27
CA GLN A 33 -23.87 20.33 -57.74
C GLN A 33 -24.92 20.45 -56.62
N GLU A 34 -25.24 21.68 -56.26
CA GLU A 34 -26.42 22.04 -55.46
C GLU A 34 -27.70 21.77 -56.26
N VAL A 35 -28.69 21.16 -55.61
CA VAL A 35 -30.08 21.14 -56.09
C VAL A 35 -30.99 21.54 -54.94
N ASN A 36 -31.62 22.70 -55.11
CA ASN A 36 -32.70 23.25 -54.29
C ASN A 36 -34.01 22.44 -54.44
N THR A 37 -34.92 22.66 -53.48
CA THR A 37 -36.41 22.52 -53.48
C THR A 37 -36.94 21.52 -52.42
N PRO A 38 -38.20 21.68 -51.92
CA PRO A 38 -38.68 22.80 -51.11
C PRO A 38 -39.42 22.33 -49.83
N GLU A 39 -39.64 23.26 -48.89
CA GLU A 39 -40.54 23.08 -47.75
C GLU A 39 -41.97 22.73 -48.18
N TYR A 40 -42.52 21.66 -47.59
CA TYR A 40 -43.97 21.45 -47.51
C TYR A 40 -44.36 21.19 -46.05
N ALA A 41 -44.93 22.22 -45.44
CA ALA A 41 -45.69 22.10 -44.20
C ALA A 41 -47.01 21.37 -44.49
N VAL A 42 -47.26 20.28 -43.77
CA VAL A 42 -48.59 19.66 -43.68
C VAL A 42 -49.02 19.70 -42.22
N LYS A 43 -49.98 20.59 -41.93
CA LYS A 43 -50.87 20.46 -40.79
C LYS A 43 -51.81 19.29 -41.07
N ASN A 44 -51.94 18.37 -40.12
CA ASN A 44 -53.14 17.56 -39.95
C ASN A 44 -53.36 17.37 -38.45
N ASP A 45 -54.29 18.15 -37.92
CA ASP A 45 -55.03 17.84 -36.72
C ASP A 45 -55.85 16.54 -36.97
N ASP A 46 -56.16 15.87 -35.86
CA ASP A 46 -57.19 14.83 -35.71
C ASP A 46 -56.94 13.43 -36.32
N ILE A 47 -56.18 12.61 -35.58
CA ILE A 47 -56.57 11.21 -35.35
C ILE A 47 -56.41 10.90 -33.85
N LEU A 48 -57.42 11.29 -33.07
CA LEU A 48 -57.74 10.66 -31.79
C LEU A 48 -58.49 9.35 -32.09
N ALA A 49 -57.77 8.24 -32.12
CA ALA A 49 -58.35 6.91 -32.06
C ALA A 49 -57.76 6.16 -30.86
N ASN A 50 -58.55 6.13 -29.78
CA ASN A 50 -58.58 5.13 -28.71
C ASN A 50 -57.44 4.11 -28.66
N TYR A 51 -56.49 4.33 -27.76
CA TYR A 51 -55.83 3.26 -27.00
C TYR A 51 -55.83 3.64 -25.52
N GLY A 52 -56.98 3.46 -24.87
CA GLY A 52 -57.02 3.24 -23.44
C GLY A 52 -56.42 1.88 -23.15
N GLY A 53 -55.16 1.85 -22.70
CA GLY A 53 -54.52 0.62 -22.25
C GLY A 53 -53.02 0.60 -22.46
N ASN A 54 -52.27 1.12 -21.48
CA ASN A 54 -51.22 0.38 -20.77
C ASN A 54 -50.35 1.29 -19.88
N ASN A 55 -50.99 2.05 -18.98
CA ASN A 55 -50.28 2.68 -17.87
C ASN A 55 -49.50 1.65 -17.04
N TYR A 56 -49.91 0.38 -17.03
CA TYR A 56 -49.18 -0.70 -16.35
C TYR A 56 -47.84 -1.02 -17.01
N PHE A 57 -47.75 -1.03 -18.34
CA PHE A 57 -46.52 -1.41 -19.02
C PHE A 57 -45.48 -0.28 -18.93
N GLU A 58 -45.90 0.97 -19.09
CA GLU A 58 -45.05 2.15 -18.89
C GLU A 58 -44.61 2.29 -17.41
N ASN A 59 -45.50 2.06 -16.45
CA ASN A 59 -45.15 2.07 -15.03
C ASN A 59 -44.23 0.89 -14.64
N CYS A 60 -44.36 -0.28 -15.27
CA CYS A 60 -43.43 -1.39 -15.09
C CYS A 60 -42.05 -1.08 -15.70
N ILE A 61 -41.99 -0.42 -16.86
CA ILE A 61 -40.72 0.01 -17.45
C ILE A 61 -40.07 1.11 -16.60
N LEU A 62 -40.83 2.10 -16.12
CA LEU A 62 -40.32 3.10 -15.17
C LEU A 62 -39.86 2.45 -13.87
N GLY A 63 -40.61 1.48 -13.34
CA GLY A 63 -40.23 0.74 -12.14
C GLY A 63 -38.96 -0.09 -12.32
N ILE A 64 -38.81 -0.76 -13.47
CA ILE A 64 -37.59 -1.51 -13.82
C ILE A 64 -36.42 -0.54 -14.04
N LEU A 65 -36.62 0.60 -14.70
CA LEU A 65 -35.60 1.63 -14.87
C LEU A 65 -35.20 2.27 -13.53
N LEU A 66 -36.15 2.46 -12.60
CA LEU A 66 -35.87 2.96 -11.25
C LEU A 66 -35.13 1.92 -10.42
N VAL A 67 -35.49 0.64 -10.52
CA VAL A 67 -34.78 -0.47 -9.86
C VAL A 67 -33.39 -0.67 -10.47
N LEU A 68 -33.22 -0.51 -11.78
CA LEU A 68 -31.92 -0.53 -12.44
C LEU A 68 -31.09 0.72 -12.11
N ALA A 69 -31.70 1.89 -11.96
CA ALA A 69 -31.03 3.10 -11.50
C ALA A 69 -30.55 2.96 -10.04
N LEU A 70 -31.42 2.46 -9.15
CA LEU A 70 -31.09 2.17 -7.75
C LEU A 70 -30.10 1.00 -7.60
N ALA A 71 -30.13 0.01 -8.50
CA ALA A 71 -29.15 -1.06 -8.57
C ALA A 71 -27.82 -0.62 -9.20
N SER A 72 -27.84 0.43 -10.04
CA SER A 72 -26.63 1.04 -10.62
C SER A 72 -25.94 2.01 -9.66
N GLU A 73 -26.68 2.61 -8.73
CA GLU A 73 -26.13 3.42 -7.62
C GLU A 73 -25.41 2.57 -6.56
N ALA A 74 -25.58 1.24 -6.60
CA ALA A 74 -24.93 0.32 -5.65
C ALA A 74 -23.49 -0.11 -6.05
N ARG A 75 -22.88 0.44 -7.12
CA ARG A 75 -21.54 -0.01 -7.58
C ARG A 75 -20.55 1.08 -7.96
N VAL A 76 -20.53 2.19 -7.23
CA VAL A 76 -19.29 2.95 -7.05
C VAL A 76 -19.18 3.30 -5.56
N PRO A 77 -18.31 2.65 -4.78
CA PRO A 77 -18.05 3.12 -3.42
C PRO A 77 -17.62 4.58 -3.52
N LYS A 78 -18.20 5.46 -2.70
CA LYS A 78 -17.61 6.79 -2.44
C LYS A 78 -16.20 6.55 -1.87
N ASN A 79 -15.20 6.46 -2.75
CA ASN A 79 -13.80 6.14 -2.48
C ASN A 79 -13.05 7.25 -1.69
N GLY A 80 -13.76 8.00 -0.83
CA GLY A 80 -13.25 9.17 -0.12
C GLY A 80 -13.19 9.05 1.40
N ALA A 81 -13.84 8.04 2.00
CA ALA A 81 -13.89 7.93 3.47
C ALA A 81 -12.82 7.00 4.03
N PHE A 82 -12.22 7.42 5.15
CA PHE A 82 -11.32 6.61 5.96
C PHE A 82 -12.11 5.58 6.77
N VAL A 83 -11.52 4.39 6.94
CA VAL A 83 -12.01 3.40 7.90
C VAL A 83 -11.74 3.94 9.30
N ARG A 84 -12.71 3.82 10.20
CA ARG A 84 -12.59 4.23 11.61
C ARG A 84 -12.96 3.07 12.53
N THR A 85 -12.80 3.27 13.82
CA THR A 85 -13.31 2.35 14.86
C THR A 85 -14.52 2.95 15.57
N ASN A 86 -15.43 2.09 16.00
CA ASN A 86 -16.52 2.40 16.94
C ASN A 86 -16.64 1.25 17.92
N GLY A 87 -16.07 1.41 19.11
CA GLY A 87 -15.88 0.30 20.04
C GLY A 87 -15.03 -0.80 19.40
N ALA A 88 -15.52 -2.03 19.43
CA ALA A 88 -14.82 -3.21 18.89
C ALA A 88 -15.05 -3.44 17.38
N HIS A 89 -15.64 -2.50 16.66
CA HIS A 89 -15.98 -2.66 15.24
C HIS A 89 -15.28 -1.62 14.37
N PHE A 90 -14.80 -2.03 13.21
CA PHE A 90 -14.48 -1.09 12.15
C PHE A 90 -15.77 -0.53 11.53
N VAL A 91 -15.71 0.73 11.10
CA VAL A 91 -16.81 1.41 10.44
C VAL A 91 -16.31 2.18 9.22
N LEU A 92 -17.09 2.16 8.16
CA LEU A 92 -16.84 2.91 6.93
C LEU A 92 -18.14 3.58 6.51
N ASN A 93 -18.12 4.91 6.32
CA ASN A 93 -19.32 5.71 6.02
C ASN A 93 -20.48 5.52 7.02
N GLY A 94 -20.15 5.28 8.29
CA GLY A 94 -21.15 5.08 9.36
C GLY A 94 -21.74 3.67 9.45
N SER A 95 -21.40 2.76 8.53
CA SER A 95 -21.83 1.36 8.58
C SER A 95 -20.69 0.45 9.08
N PRO A 96 -21.00 -0.69 9.74
CA PRO A 96 -19.99 -1.68 10.08
C PRO A 96 -19.18 -2.11 8.86
N PHE A 97 -17.86 -2.14 9.00
CA PHE A 97 -16.92 -2.56 7.96
C PHE A 97 -16.29 -3.90 8.37
N LEU A 98 -16.90 -4.99 7.92
CA LEU A 98 -16.32 -6.33 8.04
C LEU A 98 -15.63 -6.66 6.72
N PHE A 99 -14.44 -7.22 6.79
CA PHE A 99 -13.65 -7.56 5.61
C PHE A 99 -13.03 -8.93 5.73
N ASN A 100 -12.83 -9.56 4.58
CA ASN A 100 -11.85 -10.61 4.40
C ASN A 100 -10.67 -10.04 3.63
N GLY A 101 -9.46 -10.47 3.97
CA GLY A 101 -8.24 -9.89 3.43
C GLY A 101 -7.17 -10.91 3.10
N PHE A 102 -6.00 -10.41 2.70
CA PHE A 102 -4.85 -11.22 2.34
C PHE A 102 -3.54 -10.48 2.61
N ASN A 103 -2.43 -11.23 2.66
CA ASN A 103 -1.09 -10.68 2.72
C ASN A 103 -0.42 -10.74 1.34
N SER A 104 0.28 -9.68 0.95
CA SER A 104 1.13 -9.68 -0.25
C SER A 104 2.30 -8.72 -0.03
N TYR A 105 3.41 -9.18 0.55
CA TYR A 105 4.58 -8.32 0.81
C TYR A 105 5.20 -7.68 -0.39
N TRP A 106 5.20 -8.44 -1.47
CA TRP A 106 6.00 -8.19 -2.63
C TRP A 106 5.42 -7.09 -3.54
N LEU A 107 4.26 -6.49 -3.21
CA LEU A 107 3.59 -5.54 -4.11
C LEU A 107 4.52 -4.39 -4.52
N MET A 108 5.19 -3.76 -3.55
CA MET A 108 6.11 -2.65 -3.82
C MET A 108 7.31 -3.08 -4.68
N ASP A 109 7.99 -4.16 -4.29
CA ASP A 109 9.18 -4.68 -4.97
C ASP A 109 8.86 -5.14 -6.41
N VAL A 110 7.74 -5.82 -6.61
CA VAL A 110 7.33 -6.25 -7.96
C VAL A 110 6.84 -5.08 -8.80
N ALA A 111 6.18 -4.09 -8.20
CA ALA A 111 5.78 -2.87 -8.90
C ALA A 111 6.97 -1.97 -9.25
N SER A 112 8.10 -2.08 -8.55
CA SER A 112 9.29 -1.27 -8.85
C SER A 112 9.86 -1.61 -10.24
N ASP A 113 9.71 -2.86 -10.69
CA ASP A 113 10.08 -3.34 -12.03
C ASP A 113 8.92 -3.15 -13.03
N PRO A 114 9.04 -2.25 -14.03
CA PRO A 114 7.98 -2.02 -15.02
C PRO A 114 7.58 -3.28 -15.80
N THR A 115 8.48 -4.24 -16.00
CA THR A 115 8.20 -5.49 -16.73
C THR A 115 7.36 -6.47 -15.91
N GLN A 116 7.35 -6.33 -14.59
CA GLN A 116 6.62 -7.22 -13.67
C GLN A 116 5.40 -6.55 -13.04
N ARG A 117 5.32 -5.21 -13.10
CA ARG A 117 4.28 -4.38 -12.50
C ARG A 117 2.85 -4.84 -12.79
N PHE A 118 2.60 -5.44 -13.94
CA PHE A 118 1.29 -5.99 -14.30
C PHE A 118 0.79 -7.08 -13.32
N LYS A 119 1.69 -7.79 -12.63
CA LYS A 119 1.34 -8.80 -11.62
C LYS A 119 0.62 -8.19 -10.41
N VAL A 120 0.98 -6.95 -10.04
CA VAL A 120 0.30 -6.21 -8.97
C VAL A 120 -1.12 -5.85 -9.36
N THR A 121 -1.33 -5.42 -10.61
CA THR A 121 -2.67 -5.22 -11.18
C THR A 121 -3.49 -6.51 -11.16
N GLN A 122 -2.90 -7.64 -11.55
CA GLN A 122 -3.58 -8.93 -11.60
C GLN A 122 -4.01 -9.39 -10.21
N VAL A 123 -3.10 -9.44 -9.23
CA VAL A 123 -3.44 -9.94 -7.89
C VAL A 123 -4.50 -9.09 -7.20
N LEU A 124 -4.45 -7.75 -7.34
CA LEU A 124 -5.45 -6.86 -6.74
C LEU A 124 -6.81 -6.99 -7.41
N ARG A 125 -6.83 -7.18 -8.74
CA ARG A 125 -8.07 -7.45 -9.48
C ARG A 125 -8.68 -8.78 -9.07
N ASP A 126 -7.87 -9.84 -9.01
CA ASP A 126 -8.33 -11.19 -8.71
C ASP A 126 -8.82 -11.29 -7.26
N ALA A 127 -8.12 -10.65 -6.32
CA ALA A 127 -8.54 -10.53 -4.93
C ALA A 127 -9.88 -9.80 -4.80
N ALA A 128 -10.05 -8.67 -5.49
CA ALA A 128 -11.32 -7.95 -5.50
C ALA A 128 -12.46 -8.78 -6.12
N ALA A 129 -12.18 -9.51 -7.21
CA ALA A 129 -13.14 -10.41 -7.83
C ALA A 129 -13.54 -11.58 -6.91
N ALA A 130 -12.63 -12.02 -6.04
CA ALA A 130 -12.88 -13.02 -5.00
C ALA A 130 -13.56 -12.45 -3.73
N GLY A 131 -13.84 -11.15 -3.68
CA GLY A 131 -14.47 -10.49 -2.53
C GLY A 131 -13.53 -10.14 -1.37
N LEU A 132 -12.22 -10.18 -1.59
CA LEU A 132 -11.23 -9.71 -0.63
C LEU A 132 -11.09 -8.18 -0.74
N SER A 133 -11.19 -7.47 0.38
CA SER A 133 -11.30 -6.00 0.41
C SER A 133 -10.19 -5.29 1.17
N VAL A 134 -9.31 -6.02 1.85
CA VAL A 134 -8.12 -5.47 2.53
C VAL A 134 -6.87 -6.30 2.21
N CYS A 135 -5.79 -5.63 1.84
CA CYS A 135 -4.48 -6.24 1.63
C CYS A 135 -3.47 -5.67 2.63
N ARG A 136 -2.82 -6.55 3.39
CA ARG A 136 -1.64 -6.19 4.18
C ARG A 136 -0.39 -6.31 3.31
N THR A 137 0.38 -5.23 3.21
CA THR A 137 1.60 -5.17 2.41
C THR A 137 2.72 -4.38 3.14
N TRP A 138 3.92 -4.43 2.59
CA TRP A 138 5.12 -3.89 3.20
C TRP A 138 5.42 -2.51 2.58
N ALA A 139 5.64 -1.50 3.43
CA ALA A 139 6.08 -0.16 3.02
C ALA A 139 7.56 0.07 3.35
N PHE A 140 8.34 -1.01 3.41
CA PHE A 140 9.78 -1.00 3.65
C PHE A 140 10.54 -1.97 2.75
N SER A 141 11.79 -1.63 2.51
CA SER A 141 12.85 -2.53 2.04
C SER A 141 14.16 -1.84 2.37
N ASP A 142 14.82 -2.31 3.42
CA ASP A 142 15.95 -1.64 4.05
C ASP A 142 17.26 -2.24 3.51
N GLY A 143 18.03 -1.43 2.79
CA GLY A 143 19.29 -1.84 2.19
C GLY A 143 19.15 -2.89 1.06
N GLY A 144 20.29 -3.32 0.54
CA GLY A 144 20.37 -4.26 -0.59
C GLY A 144 20.14 -3.64 -1.97
N GLY A 145 20.16 -4.47 -3.02
CA GLY A 145 20.10 -4.02 -4.42
C GLY A 145 18.73 -3.55 -4.92
N ARG A 146 17.67 -3.68 -4.10
CA ARG A 146 16.29 -3.30 -4.40
C ARG A 146 15.65 -2.56 -3.22
N ALA A 147 16.44 -1.67 -2.61
CA ALA A 147 16.08 -1.01 -1.37
C ALA A 147 15.07 0.11 -1.62
N LEU A 148 14.04 0.18 -0.79
CA LEU A 148 13.25 1.39 -0.63
C LEU A 148 14.08 2.46 0.07
N GLN A 149 14.71 2.08 1.18
CA GLN A 149 15.62 2.90 1.96
C GLN A 149 17.03 2.35 1.81
N ILE A 150 17.86 3.06 1.05
CA ILE A 150 19.23 2.66 0.68
C ILE A 150 20.16 2.78 1.89
N SER A 151 19.99 3.87 2.65
CA SER A 151 20.70 4.17 3.89
C SER A 151 19.81 5.05 4.77
N PRO A 152 20.15 5.33 6.05
CA PRO A 152 19.31 6.15 6.92
C PRO A 152 18.91 7.47 6.27
N GLY A 153 17.59 7.68 6.08
CA GLY A 153 17.02 8.88 5.47
C GLY A 153 17.24 9.06 3.95
N THR A 154 17.84 8.08 3.27
CA THR A 154 18.08 8.11 1.81
C THR A 154 17.25 7.03 1.13
N TYR A 155 16.44 7.43 0.14
CA TYR A 155 15.46 6.57 -0.52
C TYR A 155 15.76 6.43 -2.01
N ASP A 156 15.35 5.31 -2.62
CA ASP A 156 15.33 5.20 -4.09
C ASP A 156 14.19 6.08 -4.65
N GLU A 157 14.50 7.36 -4.77
CA GLU A 157 13.67 8.35 -5.44
C GLU A 157 14.32 8.72 -6.76
N ARG A 158 14.30 7.80 -7.72
CA ARG A 158 14.47 8.18 -9.14
C ARG A 158 13.22 8.88 -9.65
N VAL A 159 12.89 10.00 -9.03
CA VAL A 159 11.95 10.97 -9.56
C VAL A 159 12.73 11.68 -10.67
N PHE A 160 12.23 11.56 -11.90
CA PHE A 160 12.72 12.29 -13.07
C PHE A 160 13.17 13.70 -12.66
N GLN A 161 14.48 13.91 -12.63
CA GLN A 161 15.05 15.24 -12.58
C GLN A 161 14.63 15.90 -13.88
N LEU A 162 13.78 16.93 -13.79
CA LEU A 162 13.38 17.78 -14.92
C LEU A 162 14.63 18.28 -15.64
N SER A 163 15.01 17.64 -16.75
CA SER A 163 15.91 18.21 -17.74
C SER A 163 15.68 17.54 -19.11
N TYR A 164 14.76 18.13 -19.87
CA TYR A 164 14.79 18.28 -21.33
C TYR A 164 15.07 17.09 -22.28
N LEU A 165 15.03 15.82 -21.88
CA LEU A 165 15.19 14.68 -22.82
C LEU A 165 14.38 13.44 -22.38
N PRO A 166 13.08 13.34 -22.72
CA PRO A 166 12.24 12.19 -22.33
C PRO A 166 12.56 10.89 -23.10
N PHE A 167 13.47 10.90 -24.08
CA PHE A 167 13.75 9.74 -24.92
C PHE A 167 14.96 8.88 -24.46
N LEU A 168 15.85 9.39 -23.61
CA LEU A 168 17.12 8.71 -23.29
C LEU A 168 17.25 8.15 -21.85
N LEU A 169 16.24 8.29 -20.99
CA LEU A 169 16.28 7.79 -19.60
C LEU A 169 15.26 6.69 -19.30
N ASN A 170 14.90 5.90 -20.32
CA ASN A 170 14.10 4.69 -20.15
C ASN A 170 14.96 3.41 -20.31
N TYR A 171 16.17 3.42 -19.73
CA TYR A 171 16.96 2.21 -19.54
C TYR A 171 16.64 1.63 -18.15
N GLY A 172 15.64 0.74 -18.08
CA GLY A 172 15.58 -0.40 -17.16
C GLY A 172 15.63 -0.19 -15.64
N GLY A 173 15.60 1.03 -15.11
CA GLY A 173 15.77 1.26 -13.68
C GLY A 173 14.49 1.02 -12.87
N ARG A 174 14.56 0.19 -11.82
CA ARG A 174 13.51 -0.03 -10.79
C ARG A 174 13.34 1.10 -9.76
N ASN A 175 12.14 1.61 -9.50
CA ASN A 175 11.92 2.65 -8.48
C ASN A 175 10.85 2.20 -7.47
N GLU A 176 11.27 1.92 -6.24
CA GLU A 176 10.50 1.25 -5.20
C GLU A 176 9.45 2.21 -4.60
N MET A 177 9.79 3.48 -4.46
CA MET A 177 8.85 4.53 -4.04
C MET A 177 7.72 4.71 -5.07
N GLN A 178 8.04 4.65 -6.37
CA GLN A 178 7.03 4.61 -7.45
C GLN A 178 6.30 3.27 -7.51
N GLY A 179 6.95 2.18 -7.10
CA GLY A 179 6.33 0.86 -6.95
C GLY A 179 5.22 0.90 -5.90
N LEU A 180 5.49 1.49 -4.74
CA LEU A 180 4.48 1.68 -3.70
C LEU A 180 3.37 2.64 -4.14
N ASP A 181 3.72 3.73 -4.85
CA ASP A 181 2.71 4.64 -5.43
C ASP A 181 1.75 3.88 -6.35
N PHE A 182 2.30 3.00 -7.19
CA PHE A 182 1.54 2.18 -8.14
C PHE A 182 0.65 1.18 -7.41
N ALA A 183 1.17 0.47 -6.41
CA ALA A 183 0.39 -0.47 -5.61
C ALA A 183 -0.82 0.21 -4.95
N ILE A 184 -0.64 1.40 -4.36
CA ILE A 184 -1.75 2.19 -3.80
C ILE A 184 -2.74 2.63 -4.89
N SER A 185 -2.25 3.04 -6.06
CA SER A 185 -3.12 3.47 -7.16
C SER A 185 -3.99 2.33 -7.71
N GLU A 186 -3.43 1.12 -7.84
CA GLU A 186 -4.18 -0.05 -8.31
C GLU A 186 -5.11 -0.59 -7.22
N ALA A 187 -4.71 -0.54 -5.95
CA ALA A 187 -5.58 -0.91 -4.83
C ALA A 187 -6.83 0.00 -4.81
N ARG A 188 -6.64 1.32 -5.00
CA ARG A 188 -7.73 2.28 -5.15
C ARG A 188 -8.67 1.91 -6.30
N LYS A 189 -8.11 1.59 -7.46
CA LYS A 189 -8.86 1.25 -8.68
C LYS A 189 -9.73 0.01 -8.51
N TYR A 190 -9.27 -0.97 -7.74
CA TYR A 190 -10.02 -2.22 -7.47
C TYR A 190 -10.79 -2.20 -6.15
N GLY A 191 -10.82 -1.08 -5.43
CA GLY A 191 -11.56 -0.95 -4.17
C GLY A 191 -10.97 -1.77 -3.02
N VAL A 192 -9.68 -2.12 -3.10
CA VAL A 192 -8.93 -2.81 -2.03
C VAL A 192 -8.28 -1.77 -1.13
N ARG A 193 -8.48 -1.89 0.18
CA ARG A 193 -7.78 -1.05 1.17
C ARG A 193 -6.44 -1.66 1.56
N LEU A 194 -5.49 -0.84 2.00
CA LEU A 194 -4.15 -1.29 2.36
C LEU A 194 -3.82 -1.13 3.85
N ILE A 195 -3.20 -2.14 4.45
CA ILE A 195 -2.47 -2.01 5.72
C ILE A 195 -0.98 -2.00 5.38
N LEU A 196 -0.26 -0.97 5.81
CA LEU A 196 1.13 -0.72 5.43
C LEU A 196 2.05 -0.82 6.64
N SER A 197 2.91 -1.84 6.66
CA SER A 197 3.95 -2.04 7.67
C SER A 197 5.19 -1.20 7.40
N PHE A 198 5.73 -0.53 8.42
CA PHE A 198 6.89 0.36 8.27
C PHE A 198 8.26 -0.31 8.42
N VAL A 199 8.36 -1.47 9.07
CA VAL A 199 9.63 -2.18 9.24
C VAL A 199 9.39 -3.64 9.62
N ASN A 200 10.39 -4.50 9.40
CA ASN A 200 10.36 -5.89 9.84
C ASN A 200 11.10 -6.12 11.16
N ASN A 201 10.62 -7.07 11.96
CA ASN A 201 11.42 -7.67 13.02
C ASN A 201 12.50 -8.62 12.46
N TYR A 202 12.22 -9.31 11.35
CA TYR A 202 13.13 -10.26 10.71
C TYR A 202 14.04 -9.61 9.65
N ASN A 203 14.91 -10.41 9.07
CA ASN A 203 15.93 -9.95 8.10
C ASN A 203 15.39 -9.82 6.66
N ASP A 204 14.21 -10.37 6.36
CA ASP A 204 13.60 -10.27 5.04
C ASP A 204 13.34 -8.81 4.68
N TYR A 205 13.94 -8.37 3.58
CA TYR A 205 13.98 -6.98 3.13
C TYR A 205 14.63 -6.04 4.16
N GLY A 206 15.64 -6.55 4.88
CA GLY A 206 16.45 -5.78 5.83
C GLY A 206 15.88 -5.83 7.24
N GLY A 207 14.88 -5.00 7.54
CA GLY A 207 14.27 -4.93 8.87
C GLY A 207 15.20 -4.34 9.94
N ARG A 208 14.86 -4.57 11.22
CA ARG A 208 15.56 -3.96 12.36
C ARG A 208 17.07 -4.22 12.37
N ALA A 209 17.51 -5.39 11.92
CA ALA A 209 18.93 -5.77 11.85
C ALA A 209 19.70 -4.85 10.89
N GLN A 210 19.06 -4.40 9.81
CA GLN A 210 19.67 -3.46 8.86
C GLN A 210 19.84 -2.06 9.48
N TYR A 211 18.87 -1.60 10.28
CA TYR A 211 19.00 -0.34 11.02
C TYR A 211 20.18 -0.39 11.99
N VAL A 212 20.28 -1.50 12.74
CA VAL A 212 21.39 -1.78 13.65
C VAL A 212 22.73 -1.78 12.90
N GLN A 213 22.80 -2.40 11.73
CA GLN A 213 24.01 -2.39 10.91
C GLN A 213 24.37 -0.98 10.42
N TRP A 214 23.39 -0.17 10.01
CA TRP A 214 23.64 1.24 9.65
C TRP A 214 24.22 2.05 10.81
N ALA A 215 23.68 1.86 12.03
CA ALA A 215 24.20 2.54 13.21
C ALA A 215 25.63 2.10 13.56
N ARG A 216 25.93 0.79 13.49
CA ARG A 216 27.29 0.25 13.67
C ARG A 216 28.27 0.86 12.66
N ASN A 217 27.88 0.94 11.39
CA ASN A 217 28.70 1.56 10.34
C ASN A 217 28.95 3.06 10.58
N ALA A 218 28.01 3.74 11.24
CA ALA A 218 28.14 5.14 11.66
C ALA A 218 28.94 5.32 12.97
N GLY A 219 29.49 4.24 13.55
CA GLY A 219 30.29 4.28 14.78
C GLY A 219 29.48 4.23 16.08
N VAL A 220 28.16 4.01 16.01
CA VAL A 220 27.31 3.86 17.20
C VAL A 220 27.61 2.52 17.87
N GLN A 221 27.78 2.53 19.19
CA GLN A 221 27.94 1.31 19.98
C GLN A 221 26.58 0.62 20.12
N ILE A 222 26.43 -0.55 19.49
CA ILE A 222 25.22 -1.36 19.52
C ILE A 222 25.53 -2.74 20.09
N SER A 223 24.80 -3.15 21.13
CA SER A 223 25.02 -4.40 21.85
C SER A 223 24.39 -5.58 21.11
N ASN A 224 23.14 -5.43 20.66
CA ASN A 224 22.37 -6.46 19.96
C ASN A 224 21.22 -5.80 19.17
N ASP A 225 20.42 -6.59 18.46
CA ASP A 225 19.39 -6.06 17.56
C ASP A 225 18.19 -5.43 18.30
N ASP A 226 17.94 -5.79 19.57
CA ASP A 226 16.89 -5.21 20.39
C ASP A 226 17.21 -3.76 20.82
N ASP A 227 18.47 -3.30 20.64
CA ASP A 227 18.82 -1.87 20.78
C ASP A 227 18.02 -1.00 19.79
N PHE A 228 17.43 -1.59 18.73
CA PHE A 228 16.47 -0.90 17.87
C PHE A 228 15.33 -0.24 18.66
N PHE A 229 14.90 -0.85 19.76
CA PHE A 229 13.79 -0.34 20.57
C PHE A 229 14.20 0.79 21.52
N THR A 230 15.48 0.89 21.88
CA THR A 230 15.95 1.74 23.00
C THR A 230 17.00 2.78 22.59
N ASN A 231 17.77 2.53 21.53
CA ASN A 231 18.83 3.42 21.09
C ASN A 231 18.23 4.59 20.29
N SER A 232 18.47 5.81 20.77
CA SER A 232 17.90 7.03 20.18
C SER A 232 18.31 7.29 18.73
N VAL A 233 19.49 6.81 18.29
CA VAL A 233 19.90 6.92 16.88
C VAL A 233 19.06 6.01 15.99
N LEU A 234 18.84 4.75 16.42
CA LEU A 234 18.02 3.79 15.69
C LEU A 234 16.56 4.23 15.64
N GLN A 235 16.01 4.65 16.77
CA GLN A 235 14.67 5.24 16.84
C GLN A 235 14.55 6.48 15.94
N GLY A 236 15.59 7.33 15.87
CA GLY A 236 15.65 8.47 14.97
C GLY A 236 15.61 8.08 13.49
N TYR A 237 16.36 7.05 13.09
CA TYR A 237 16.32 6.52 11.73
C TYR A 237 14.93 5.99 11.37
N TYR A 238 14.29 5.28 12.29
CA TYR A 238 12.96 4.73 12.08
C TYR A 238 11.89 5.84 12.00
N LYS A 239 11.96 6.87 12.85
CA LYS A 239 11.09 8.05 12.75
C LYS A 239 11.24 8.78 11.41
N ASN A 240 12.46 8.94 10.93
CA ASN A 240 12.69 9.53 9.60
C ASN A 240 12.01 8.71 8.49
N HIS A 241 12.01 7.38 8.61
CA HIS A 241 11.29 6.49 7.70
C HIS A 241 9.78 6.66 7.74
N ILE A 242 9.20 6.60 8.94
CA ILE A 242 7.77 6.86 9.14
C ILE A 242 7.38 8.21 8.50
N GLN A 243 8.13 9.27 8.81
CA GLN A 243 7.86 10.60 8.27
C GLN A 243 7.91 10.60 6.75
N LYS A 244 8.92 9.97 6.14
CA LYS A 244 9.04 9.89 4.68
C LYS A 244 7.85 9.19 4.04
N VAL A 245 7.42 8.04 4.57
CA VAL A 245 6.30 7.27 4.03
C VAL A 245 4.98 8.02 4.21
N ILE A 246 4.67 8.48 5.42
CA ILE A 246 3.39 9.13 5.73
C ILE A 246 3.22 10.44 4.94
N THR A 247 4.29 11.23 4.78
CA THR A 247 4.24 12.52 4.08
C THR A 247 4.44 12.41 2.57
N ARG A 248 4.67 11.21 2.04
CA ARG A 248 4.90 10.99 0.62
C ARG A 248 3.72 11.47 -0.21
N PHE A 249 4.00 12.23 -1.27
CA PHE A 249 3.03 12.57 -2.30
C PHE A 249 3.02 11.50 -3.39
N ASN A 250 1.90 10.79 -3.54
CA ASN A 250 1.77 9.74 -4.54
C ASN A 250 1.86 10.35 -5.94
N THR A 251 2.85 9.91 -6.74
CA THR A 251 3.10 10.47 -8.07
C THR A 251 2.02 10.13 -9.11
N ILE A 252 1.19 9.12 -8.84
CA ILE A 252 0.11 8.65 -9.73
C ILE A 252 -1.24 9.22 -9.30
N THR A 253 -1.63 9.00 -8.03
CA THR A 253 -2.94 9.47 -7.53
C THR A 253 -2.97 10.95 -7.22
N ARG A 254 -1.80 11.59 -7.08
CA ARG A 254 -1.64 13.01 -6.69
C ARG A 254 -2.23 13.33 -5.31
N VAL A 255 -2.21 12.36 -4.42
CA VAL A 255 -2.67 12.48 -3.03
C VAL A 255 -1.51 12.14 -2.10
N ALA A 256 -1.31 12.91 -1.03
CA ALA A 256 -0.36 12.54 0.01
C ALA A 256 -0.85 11.27 0.73
N TYR A 257 0.06 10.37 1.11
CA TYR A 257 -0.33 9.09 1.70
C TYR A 257 -1.20 9.26 2.95
N LYS A 258 -0.83 10.19 3.85
CA LYS A 258 -1.66 10.60 5.01
C LYS A 258 -3.07 11.10 4.69
N ASP A 259 -3.34 11.43 3.42
CA ASP A 259 -4.62 11.94 2.93
C ASP A 259 -5.33 10.94 1.99
N ASP A 260 -4.76 9.76 1.74
CA ASP A 260 -5.32 8.78 0.80
C ASP A 260 -6.13 7.68 1.53
N PRO A 261 -7.47 7.72 1.49
CA PRO A 261 -8.31 6.75 2.19
C PRO A 261 -8.15 5.32 1.66
N THR A 262 -7.48 5.09 0.54
CA THR A 262 -7.11 3.73 0.09
C THR A 262 -6.27 3.02 1.16
N ILE A 263 -5.45 3.76 1.91
CA ILE A 263 -4.77 3.21 3.08
C ILE A 263 -5.81 3.10 4.21
N MET A 264 -5.94 1.93 4.80
CA MET A 264 -6.80 1.67 5.95
C MET A 264 -6.05 1.93 7.25
N ALA A 265 -4.83 1.41 7.36
CA ALA A 265 -4.05 1.49 8.58
C ALA A 265 -2.54 1.52 8.31
N TRP A 266 -1.83 2.13 9.25
CA TRP A 266 -0.40 1.99 9.43
C TRP A 266 -0.12 0.86 10.43
N GLU A 267 0.94 0.09 10.19
CA GLU A 267 1.45 -0.92 11.11
C GLU A 267 2.88 -0.55 11.54
N LEU A 268 3.13 -0.51 12.85
CA LEU A 268 4.44 -0.13 13.38
C LEU A 268 5.55 -1.10 12.97
N MET A 269 5.36 -2.41 13.12
CA MET A 269 6.38 -3.38 12.77
C MET A 269 5.75 -4.74 12.51
N ASN A 270 6.21 -5.44 11.48
CA ASN A 270 5.85 -6.85 11.32
C ASN A 270 6.48 -7.69 12.44
N GLU A 271 5.63 -8.26 13.30
CA GLU A 271 5.96 -9.26 14.33
C GLU A 271 7.10 -8.83 15.28
N PRO A 272 6.97 -7.71 16.01
CA PRO A 272 8.02 -7.23 16.91
C PRO A 272 8.32 -8.28 17.99
N ARG A 273 9.60 -8.56 18.24
CA ARG A 273 10.08 -9.42 19.32
C ARG A 273 11.26 -8.77 20.04
N CYS A 274 11.38 -8.96 21.34
CA CYS A 274 12.50 -8.55 22.18
C CYS A 274 13.02 -9.77 22.96
N GLN A 275 14.28 -10.14 22.73
CA GLN A 275 14.91 -11.31 23.36
C GLN A 275 15.72 -10.94 24.61
N VAL A 276 16.09 -9.66 24.78
CA VAL A 276 16.79 -9.18 25.98
C VAL A 276 15.84 -8.82 27.13
N ASP A 277 14.54 -8.69 26.87
CA ASP A 277 13.52 -8.39 27.89
C ASP A 277 12.19 -9.11 27.64
N TYR A 278 12.03 -10.28 28.27
CA TYR A 278 10.79 -11.07 28.18
C TYR A 278 9.61 -10.51 28.98
N SER A 279 9.80 -9.46 29.79
CA SER A 279 8.70 -8.84 30.53
C SER A 279 7.78 -8.01 29.63
N GLY A 280 8.21 -7.69 28.41
CA GLY A 280 7.48 -6.84 27.48
C GLY A 280 7.69 -5.34 27.71
N ARG A 281 8.41 -4.95 28.76
CA ARG A 281 8.59 -3.54 29.17
C ARG A 281 9.53 -2.74 28.28
N THR A 282 10.34 -3.37 27.43
CA THR A 282 11.16 -2.66 26.44
C THR A 282 10.32 -2.22 25.25
N ILE A 283 9.45 -3.10 24.77
CA ILE A 283 8.50 -2.79 23.69
C ILE A 283 7.35 -1.93 24.24
N ASN A 284 6.98 -2.10 25.51
CA ASN A 284 5.86 -1.42 26.16
C ASN A 284 6.25 -0.34 27.19
N VAL A 285 5.26 0.41 27.69
CA VAL A 285 5.38 1.32 28.84
C VAL A 285 5.48 0.53 30.16
N SER A 286 6.45 0.90 31.00
CA SER A 286 6.47 0.50 32.41
C SER A 286 5.46 1.34 33.21
N ILE A 287 4.37 0.73 33.69
CA ILE A 287 3.48 1.38 34.66
C ILE A 287 4.18 1.36 36.04
N ASN A 288 4.89 2.44 36.39
CA ASN A 288 5.39 2.59 37.76
C ASN A 288 4.30 3.23 38.64
N SER A 289 3.86 2.56 39.70
CA SER A 289 2.75 3.02 40.57
C SER A 289 3.06 4.28 41.39
N LYS A 290 4.24 4.89 41.20
CA LYS A 290 4.71 6.03 41.99
C LYS A 290 4.92 7.31 41.18
N TYR A 291 5.13 7.21 39.87
CA TYR A 291 5.27 8.35 38.95
C TYR A 291 4.76 7.94 37.56
N ILE A 292 3.91 8.79 36.97
CA ILE A 292 3.46 8.65 35.57
C ILE A 292 4.57 9.24 34.69
N THR A 293 5.44 8.39 34.15
CA THR A 293 6.29 8.75 33.00
C THR A 293 5.77 7.95 31.81
N ILE A 294 4.95 8.58 30.96
CA ILE A 294 4.26 7.95 29.80
C ILE A 294 5.21 7.79 28.59
N LEU A 295 6.51 8.05 28.73
CA LEU A 295 7.44 8.16 27.60
C LEU A 295 8.36 6.95 27.39
N ASP A 296 8.28 5.90 28.21
CA ASP A 296 9.42 4.97 28.32
C ASP A 296 9.34 3.73 27.41
N GLY A 297 8.23 3.51 26.69
CA GLY A 297 8.04 2.33 25.84
C GLY A 297 8.08 2.62 24.34
N TRP A 298 8.76 1.77 23.56
CA TRP A 298 8.92 1.97 22.11
C TRP A 298 7.57 2.12 21.37
N VAL A 299 6.57 1.28 21.66
CA VAL A 299 5.26 1.38 20.99
C VAL A 299 4.58 2.72 21.26
N GLN A 300 4.60 3.21 22.50
CA GLN A 300 3.97 4.48 22.86
C GLN A 300 4.66 5.65 22.16
N GLU A 301 6.00 5.66 22.15
CA GLU A 301 6.79 6.70 21.50
C GLU A 301 6.52 6.75 19.98
N MET A 302 6.55 5.59 19.30
CA MET A 302 6.34 5.53 17.86
C MET A 302 4.87 5.77 17.47
N ALA A 303 3.92 5.31 18.28
CA ALA A 303 2.50 5.54 18.01
C ALA A 303 2.12 7.01 18.18
N THR A 304 2.60 7.68 19.24
CA THR A 304 2.44 9.13 19.40
C THR A 304 3.10 9.89 18.24
N TYR A 305 4.27 9.46 17.78
CA TYR A 305 4.95 10.08 16.63
C TYR A 305 4.13 9.95 15.33
N VAL A 306 3.62 8.76 15.01
CA VAL A 306 2.73 8.54 13.86
C VAL A 306 1.48 9.43 13.96
N LYS A 307 0.78 9.41 15.10
CA LYS A 307 -0.45 10.19 15.30
C LYS A 307 -0.23 11.70 15.34
N SER A 308 0.99 12.16 15.64
CA SER A 308 1.34 13.58 15.50
C SER A 308 1.33 14.06 14.05
N MET A 309 1.58 13.17 13.09
CA MET A 309 1.60 13.46 11.65
C MET A 309 0.29 13.09 10.96
N ASP A 310 -0.39 12.04 11.42
CA ASP A 310 -1.60 11.50 10.79
C ASP A 310 -2.63 11.06 11.84
N GLN A 311 -3.75 11.78 11.90
CA GLN A 311 -4.88 11.50 12.79
C GLN A 311 -6.09 10.91 12.04
N LYS A 312 -5.95 10.60 10.74
CA LYS A 312 -7.04 10.11 9.89
C LYS A 312 -7.01 8.59 9.78
N HIS A 313 -5.83 8.02 9.57
CA HIS A 313 -5.64 6.58 9.43
C HIS A 313 -5.66 5.88 10.78
N LEU A 314 -6.09 4.61 10.74
CA LEU A 314 -5.92 3.70 11.87
C LEU A 314 -4.44 3.36 12.06
N LEU A 315 -4.07 3.00 13.27
CA LEU A 315 -2.74 2.55 13.64
C LEU A 315 -2.84 1.28 14.49
N GLU A 316 -1.97 0.34 14.18
CA GLU A 316 -1.81 -0.92 14.88
C GLU A 316 -0.31 -1.27 14.99
N ILE A 317 0.00 -2.31 15.75
CA ILE A 317 1.39 -2.62 16.13
C ILE A 317 2.05 -3.62 15.18
N GLY A 318 1.31 -4.63 14.73
CA GLY A 318 1.76 -5.78 13.94
C GLY A 318 2.15 -6.99 14.80
N MET A 319 1.50 -7.16 15.95
CA MET A 319 1.84 -8.20 16.92
C MET A 319 1.33 -9.58 16.52
N GLU A 320 2.08 -10.60 16.92
CA GLU A 320 1.66 -12.00 16.77
C GLU A 320 0.59 -12.40 17.81
N GLY A 321 0.39 -11.61 18.86
CA GLY A 321 -0.68 -11.81 19.84
C GLY A 321 -0.25 -12.43 21.17
N PHE A 322 1.05 -12.55 21.44
CA PHE A 322 1.54 -13.24 22.63
C PHE A 322 1.31 -12.44 23.93
N TYR A 323 0.82 -13.12 24.95
CA TYR A 323 0.58 -12.57 26.28
C TYR A 323 1.89 -12.36 27.07
N GLY A 324 1.99 -11.20 27.73
CA GLY A 324 3.12 -10.84 28.60
C GLY A 324 2.76 -10.89 30.09
N ASP A 325 3.53 -10.19 30.92
CA ASP A 325 3.38 -10.19 32.38
C ASP A 325 2.10 -9.52 32.88
N THR A 326 1.38 -8.77 32.03
CA THR A 326 0.08 -8.18 32.42
C THR A 326 -1.02 -9.23 32.61
N MET A 327 -0.91 -10.39 31.95
CA MET A 327 -1.85 -11.52 32.09
C MET A 327 -1.07 -12.84 32.21
N PRO A 328 -0.36 -13.08 33.33
CA PRO A 328 0.54 -14.22 33.48
C PRO A 328 -0.18 -15.56 33.33
N GLU A 329 -1.44 -15.67 33.75
CA GLU A 329 -2.27 -16.87 33.61
C GLU A 329 -2.63 -17.21 32.16
N ARG A 330 -2.49 -16.25 31.24
CA ARG A 330 -2.71 -16.45 29.80
C ARG A 330 -1.44 -16.79 29.03
N LYS A 331 -0.25 -16.68 29.64
CA LYS A 331 1.01 -17.08 28.99
C LYS A 331 1.03 -18.54 28.53
N GLN A 332 0.28 -19.41 29.21
CA GLN A 332 0.11 -20.82 28.80
C GLN A 332 -0.63 -21.01 27.46
N ILE A 333 -1.29 -19.96 26.94
CA ILE A 333 -1.96 -19.98 25.63
C ILE A 333 -0.96 -19.65 24.51
N ASN A 334 0.14 -18.96 24.83
CA ASN A 334 1.20 -18.71 23.85
C ASN A 334 1.82 -20.05 23.40
N PRO A 335 2.46 -20.07 22.22
CA PRO A 335 3.45 -21.09 21.90
C PRO A 335 4.47 -21.24 23.02
N GLY A 336 5.12 -22.41 23.13
CA GLY A 336 6.00 -22.78 24.24
C GLY A 336 7.30 -21.96 24.41
N TYR A 337 7.36 -20.74 23.90
CA TYR A 337 8.49 -19.81 23.95
C TYR A 337 8.04 -18.37 24.25
N GLN A 338 8.98 -17.54 24.70
CA GLN A 338 8.75 -16.13 25.01
C GLN A 338 9.37 -15.23 23.94
N VAL A 339 8.75 -14.09 23.67
CA VAL A 339 9.25 -13.14 22.66
C VAL A 339 9.31 -11.69 23.12
N GLY A 340 9.06 -11.41 24.40
CA GLY A 340 9.20 -10.06 24.95
C GLY A 340 8.18 -9.04 24.45
N THR A 341 6.98 -9.49 24.11
CA THR A 341 5.79 -8.65 23.87
C THR A 341 4.75 -8.88 24.95
N ASP A 342 3.84 -7.91 25.12
CA ASP A 342 2.68 -8.06 25.99
C ASP A 342 1.41 -7.57 25.29
N PHE A 343 0.69 -8.51 24.68
CA PHE A 343 -0.51 -8.23 23.88
C PHE A 343 -1.51 -7.30 24.56
N ILE A 344 -1.73 -7.42 25.87
CA ILE A 344 -2.72 -6.59 26.56
C ILE A 344 -2.23 -5.17 26.72
N SER A 345 -1.10 -4.99 27.38
CA SER A 345 -0.65 -3.67 27.77
C SER A 345 -0.15 -2.85 26.58
N ASN A 346 0.38 -3.49 25.54
CA ASN A 346 0.72 -2.83 24.28
C ASN A 346 -0.51 -2.31 23.53
N ASN A 347 -1.61 -3.06 23.49
CA ASN A 347 -2.84 -2.63 22.80
C ASN A 347 -3.76 -1.73 23.65
N LEU A 348 -3.38 -1.42 24.89
CA LEU A 348 -4.06 -0.41 25.73
C LEU A 348 -3.53 1.02 25.49
N ILE A 349 -2.49 1.18 24.67
CA ILE A 349 -1.98 2.49 24.25
C ILE A 349 -3.06 3.21 23.45
N LYS A 350 -3.37 4.45 23.84
CA LYS A 350 -4.48 5.24 23.28
C LYS A 350 -4.38 5.45 21.77
N GLU A 351 -3.16 5.56 21.27
CA GLU A 351 -2.87 5.78 19.85
C GLU A 351 -3.04 4.52 18.99
N ILE A 352 -3.17 3.34 19.60
CA ILE A 352 -3.43 2.06 18.90
C ILE A 352 -4.94 1.88 18.77
N ASP A 353 -5.42 1.78 17.53
CA ASP A 353 -6.86 1.74 17.24
C ASP A 353 -7.43 0.32 17.22
N PHE A 354 -6.62 -0.69 16.89
CA PHE A 354 -7.01 -2.10 16.88
C PHE A 354 -5.83 -3.03 17.14
N ALA A 355 -6.13 -4.22 17.62
CA ALA A 355 -5.14 -5.25 17.94
C ALA A 355 -5.05 -6.31 16.83
N THR A 356 -3.85 -6.86 16.66
CA THR A 356 -3.54 -7.92 15.69
C THR A 356 -3.04 -9.18 16.39
N ILE A 357 -3.34 -10.33 15.79
CA ILE A 357 -2.79 -11.64 16.14
C ILE A 357 -2.36 -12.34 14.86
N HIS A 358 -1.30 -13.13 14.93
CA HIS A 358 -0.88 -14.04 13.88
C HIS A 358 -1.11 -15.47 14.36
N ALA A 359 -1.12 -16.46 13.47
CA ALA A 359 -1.26 -17.86 13.86
C ALA A 359 -0.53 -18.74 12.86
N TYR A 360 0.54 -19.38 13.32
CA TYR A 360 1.32 -20.34 12.53
C TYR A 360 1.48 -21.68 13.26
N PRO A 361 0.41 -22.48 13.43
CA PRO A 361 0.44 -23.69 14.26
C PRO A 361 1.42 -24.77 13.80
N ASP A 362 1.79 -24.79 12.51
CA ASP A 362 2.79 -25.73 11.98
C ASP A 362 4.23 -25.29 12.29
N ILE A 363 4.45 -24.01 12.63
CA ILE A 363 5.76 -23.42 12.94
C ILE A 363 5.98 -23.34 14.45
N TRP A 364 4.91 -23.06 15.20
CA TRP A 364 4.88 -22.89 16.66
C TRP A 364 4.86 -24.23 17.39
#